data_AF-A0A2X2YYB4-F1
#
_entry.id   AF-A0A2X2YYB4-F1
#
_cell.length_a   1.000
_cell.length_b   1.000
_cell.length_c   1.000
_cell.angle_alpha   90.00
_cell.angle_beta   90.00
_cell.angle_gamma   90.00
#
_symmetry.space_group_name_H-M   'P 1'
#
loop_
_entity.id
_entity.type
_entity.pdbx_description
1 polymer ?
#
loop_
_entity_poly.entity_id
_entity_poly.type
_entity_poly.pdbx_seq_one_letter_code
_entity_poly.pdbx_strand_id
1 'polypeptide(L)'
;MFEINRNFRNEGISVRHNPEFTMMELYMAYADYKDLIELTESLFRTLAQDILGKTEVPYGDEVFDFGKPFEKTDHARGYQEIPS
;
A
#
# COMPACT_ATOMS: atom_id res chain seq x y z
N MET A 1 6.73 16.57 5.11
CA MET A 1 7.92 15.90 5.71
C MET A 1 7.72 14.41 5.53
N PHE A 2 8.79 13.63 5.31
CA PHE A 2 8.71 12.18 5.26
C PHE A 2 9.92 11.56 5.96
N GLU A 3 9.76 10.34 6.44
CA GLU A 3 10.81 9.51 7.04
C GLU A 3 10.72 8.09 6.48
N ILE A 4 11.87 7.46 6.22
CA ILE A 4 11.97 6.03 5.90
C ILE A 4 12.97 5.42 6.89
N ASN A 5 12.49 4.54 7.77
CA ASN A 5 13.32 4.00 8.84
C ASN A 5 12.84 2.63 9.34
N ARG A 6 13.53 2.07 10.34
CA ARG A 6 13.19 0.80 10.99
C ARG A 6 12.22 1.03 12.16
N ASN A 7 11.12 0.27 12.13
CA ASN A 7 10.20 0.15 13.25
C ASN A 7 10.36 -1.23 13.89
N PHE A 8 10.29 -1.27 15.22
CA PHE A 8 10.43 -2.48 16.02
C PHE A 8 9.10 -2.84 16.68
N ARG A 9 8.71 -4.12 16.59
CA ARG A 9 7.53 -4.67 17.27
C ARG A 9 7.91 -5.91 18.04
N ASN A 10 7.53 -5.95 19.32
CA ASN A 10 7.72 -7.13 20.17
C ASN A 10 6.57 -8.13 19.98
N GLU A 11 6.44 -8.64 18.76
CA GLU A 11 5.39 -9.59 18.32
C GLU A 11 6.04 -10.92 17.89
N GLY A 12 5.24 -11.98 17.71
CA GLY A 12 5.72 -13.28 17.25
C GLY A 12 6.24 -13.23 15.80
N ILE A 13 7.30 -14.01 15.51
CA ILE A 13 7.89 -14.10 14.16
C ILE A 13 7.03 -15.01 13.27
N SER A 14 6.79 -14.61 12.03
CA SER A 14 6.19 -15.46 11.00
C SER A 14 6.73 -15.10 9.61
N VAL A 15 6.41 -15.91 8.60
CA VAL A 15 6.77 -15.61 7.19
C VAL A 15 6.19 -14.28 6.67
N ARG A 16 5.24 -13.67 7.40
CA ARG A 16 4.64 -12.36 7.09
C ARG A 16 4.96 -11.26 8.12
N HIS A 17 5.61 -11.59 9.23
CA HIS A 17 5.84 -10.65 10.34
C HIS A 17 7.28 -10.77 10.83
N ASN A 18 8.06 -9.71 10.60
CA ASN A 18 9.43 -9.57 11.09
C ASN A 18 9.44 -8.54 12.24
N PRO A 19 10.13 -8.79 13.38
CA PRO A 19 10.15 -7.89 14.53
C PRO A 19 10.82 -6.53 14.24
N GLU A 20 11.54 -6.44 13.12
CA GLU A 20 12.07 -5.20 12.55
C GLU A 20 11.60 -5.08 11.10
N PHE A 21 10.97 -3.97 10.71
CA PHE A 21 10.55 -3.73 9.34
C PHE A 21 10.74 -2.26 8.94
N THR A 22 10.87 -2.02 7.63
CA THR A 22 11.01 -0.66 7.09
C THR A 22 9.63 -0.06 6.86
N MET A 23 9.41 1.16 7.34
CA MET A 23 8.19 1.92 7.10
C MET A 23 8.54 3.29 6.52
N MET A 24 7.66 3.82 5.67
CA MET A 24 7.65 5.23 5.28
C MET A 24 6.51 5.94 6.00
N GLU A 25 6.83 7.00 6.75
CA GLU A 25 5.84 7.93 7.31
C GLU A 25 5.91 9.26 6.55
N LEU A 26 4.76 9.86 6.24
CA LEU A 26 4.70 11.13 5.52
C LEU A 26 3.59 12.03 6.05
N TYR A 27 3.88 13.33 6.10
CA TYR A 27 2.97 14.38 6.54
C TYR A 27 2.91 15.50 5.49
N MET A 28 1.69 15.86 5.12
CA MET A 28 1.37 16.93 4.17
C MET A 28 0.39 17.92 4.85
N ALA A 29 0.80 19.19 4.96
CA ALA A 29 -0.06 20.22 5.52
C ALA A 29 -1.19 20.57 4.54
N TYR A 30 -2.36 20.93 5.08
CA TYR A 30 -3.58 21.27 4.30
C TYR A 30 -4.12 20.13 3.44
N ALA A 31 -3.76 18.89 3.76
CA ALA A 31 -4.25 17.69 3.09
C ALA A 31 -5.18 16.89 4.02
N ASP A 32 -6.14 16.19 3.43
CA ASP A 32 -6.93 15.16 4.09
C ASP A 32 -6.56 13.75 3.58
N TYR A 33 -7.27 12.73 4.05
CA TYR A 33 -6.96 11.34 3.70
C TYR A 33 -7.15 11.04 2.20
N LYS A 34 -7.97 11.81 1.47
CA LYS A 34 -8.21 11.61 0.05
C LYS A 34 -6.99 12.02 -0.77
N ASP A 35 -6.33 13.10 -0.37
CA ASP A 35 -5.04 13.51 -0.97
C ASP A 35 -3.99 12.40 -0.78
N LEU A 36 -3.99 11.75 0.39
CA LEU A 36 -3.07 10.65 0.68
C LEU A 36 -3.40 9.36 -0.09
N ILE A 37 -4.68 9.10 -0.38
CA ILE A 37 -5.10 8.01 -1.27
C ILE A 37 -4.57 8.25 -2.68
N GLU A 38 -4.76 9.45 -3.23
CA GLU A 38 -4.28 9.80 -4.58
C GLU A 38 -2.75 9.74 -4.67
N LEU A 39 -2.06 10.27 -3.65
CA LEU A 39 -0.60 10.17 -3.54
C LEU A 39 -0.12 8.71 -3.56
N THR A 40 -0.80 7.83 -2.82
CA THR A 40 -0.45 6.41 -2.73
C THR A 40 -0.67 5.71 -4.07
N GLU A 41 -1.82 5.91 -4.73
CA GLU A 41 -2.07 5.33 -6.06
C GLU A 41 -1.01 5.78 -7.07
N SER A 42 -0.70 7.08 -7.10
CA SER A 42 0.30 7.66 -7.98
C SER A 42 1.70 7.10 -7.72
N LEU A 43 2.07 6.93 -6.44
CA LEU A 43 3.34 6.34 -6.04
C LEU A 43 3.50 4.93 -6.60
N PHE A 44 2.52 4.04 -6.39
CA PHE A 44 2.61 2.66 -6.88
C PHE A 44 2.61 2.58 -8.40
N ARG A 45 1.75 3.37 -9.07
CA ARG A 45 1.72 3.42 -10.54
C ARG A 45 3.06 3.86 -11.13
N THR A 46 3.64 4.91 -10.55
CA THR A 46 4.94 5.46 -10.99
C THR A 46 6.05 4.45 -10.74
N LEU A 47 6.13 3.83 -9.57
CA LEU A 47 7.15 2.83 -9.27
C LEU A 47 7.05 1.61 -10.19
N ALA A 48 5.83 1.10 -10.44
CA ALA A 48 5.63 -0.01 -11.37
C ALA A 48 6.11 0.35 -12.78
N GLN A 49 5.73 1.53 -13.27
CA GLN A 49 6.12 1.99 -14.60
C GLN A 49 7.64 2.25 -14.71
N ASP A 50 8.25 2.91 -13.74
CA ASP A 50 9.65 3.34 -13.80
C ASP A 50 10.63 2.19 -13.56
N ILE A 51 10.28 1.26 -12.65
CA ILE A 51 11.17 0.17 -12.25
C ILE A 51 10.93 -1.09 -13.11
N LEU A 52 9.67 -1.40 -13.42
CA LEU A 52 9.29 -2.63 -14.12
C LEU A 52 8.87 -2.40 -15.58
N GLY A 53 8.72 -1.14 -16.01
CA GLY A 53 8.36 -0.78 -17.38
C GLY A 53 6.87 -0.97 -17.72
N LYS A 54 6.04 -1.40 -16.76
CA LYS A 54 4.63 -1.73 -16.97
C LYS A 54 3.82 -1.56 -15.68
N THR A 55 2.52 -1.38 -15.81
CA THR A 55 1.60 -1.30 -14.66
C THR A 55 0.95 -2.63 -14.29
N GLU A 56 0.98 -3.63 -15.18
CA GLU A 56 0.49 -4.98 -14.93
C GLU A 56 1.60 -5.88 -14.35
N VAL A 57 1.53 -6.13 -13.05
CA VAL A 57 2.55 -6.81 -12.26
C VAL A 57 2.01 -8.16 -11.78
N PRO A 58 2.55 -9.29 -12.26
CA PRO A 58 2.19 -10.60 -11.75
C PRO A 58 2.77 -10.82 -10.34
N TYR A 59 1.96 -11.36 -9.43
CA TYR A 59 2.37 -11.70 -8.08
C TYR A 59 1.57 -12.91 -7.57
N GLY A 60 2.25 -14.04 -7.38
CA GLY A 60 1.59 -15.32 -7.13
C GLY A 60 0.76 -15.73 -8.35
N ASP A 61 -0.50 -16.10 -8.12
CA ASP A 61 -1.45 -16.49 -9.17
C ASP A 61 -2.24 -15.28 -9.73
N GLU A 62 -2.03 -14.08 -9.19
CA GLU A 62 -2.77 -12.87 -9.52
C GLU A 62 -1.94 -11.88 -10.35
N VAL A 63 -2.63 -10.99 -11.07
CA VAL A 63 -2.01 -9.86 -11.76
C VAL A 63 -2.59 -8.56 -11.22
N PHE A 64 -1.74 -7.75 -10.59
CA PHE A 64 -2.10 -6.41 -10.14
C PHE A 64 -1.92 -5.40 -11.26
N ASP A 65 -2.98 -4.64 -11.58
CA ASP A 65 -2.89 -3.54 -12.54
C ASP A 65 -2.88 -2.19 -11.82
N PHE A 66 -1.66 -1.66 -11.60
CA PHE A 66 -1.45 -0.36 -10.96
C PHE A 66 -1.82 0.84 -11.87
N GLY A 67 -2.20 0.58 -13.13
CA GLY A 67 -2.65 1.60 -14.07
C GLY A 67 -4.08 2.04 -13.80
N LYS A 68 -4.87 1.18 -13.15
CA LYS A 68 -6.27 1.45 -12.76
C LYS A 68 -6.35 2.19 -11.42
N PRO A 69 -7.42 2.95 -11.17
CA PRO A 69 -7.73 3.45 -9.83
C PRO A 69 -7.89 2.27 -8.86
N PHE A 70 -7.44 2.45 -7.61
CA PHE A 70 -7.63 1.41 -6.60
C PHE A 70 -9.10 1.39 -6.17
N GLU A 71 -9.57 0.19 -5.82
CA GLU A 71 -10.87 0.00 -5.21
C GLU A 71 -10.93 0.71 -3.85
N LYS A 72 -12.01 1.44 -3.61
CA LYS A 72 -12.23 2.21 -2.39
C LYS A 72 -13.55 1.76 -1.78
N THR A 73 -13.45 1.02 -0.67
CA THR A 73 -14.60 0.56 0.09
C THR A 73 -14.53 1.10 1.51
N ASP A 74 -15.68 1.44 2.10
CA ASP A 74 -15.71 1.74 3.53
C ASP A 74 -15.64 0.45 4.33
N HIS A 75 -15.11 0.54 5.56
CA HIS A 75 -14.87 -0.62 6.41
C HIS A 75 -16.13 -1.47 6.64
N ALA A 76 -17.29 -0.84 6.86
CA ALA A 76 -18.52 -1.57 7.13
C ALA A 76 -18.98 -2.41 5.91
N ARG A 77 -18.84 -1.87 4.70
CA ARG A 77 -19.12 -2.60 3.47
C ARG A 77 -18.12 -3.73 3.23
N GLY A 78 -16.83 -3.45 3.37
CA GLY A 78 -15.79 -4.46 3.17
C GLY A 78 -15.97 -5.69 4.07
N TYR A 79 -16.47 -5.53 5.31
CA TYR A 79 -16.76 -6.65 6.19
C TYR A 79 -17.89 -7.57 5.70
N GLN A 80 -18.85 -7.03 4.94
CA GLN A 80 -19.97 -7.81 4.39
C GLN A 80 -19.55 -8.66 3.20
N GLU A 81 -18.44 -8.32 2.55
CA GLU A 81 -17.94 -8.97 1.34
C GLU A 81 -16.95 -10.09 1.63
N ILE A 82 -16.46 -10.23 2.87
CA ILE A 82 -15.58 -11.32 3.27
C ILE A 82 -16.40 -12.62 3.32
N PRO A 83 -16.08 -13.64 2.50
CA PRO A 83 -16.77 -14.93 2.56
C PRO A 83 -16.55 -15.59 3.93
N SER A 84 -17.62 -16.14 4.51
CA SER A 84 -17.59 -16.89 5.78
C SER A 84 -16.74 -18.15 5.71
#